data_AF-A0A6J1FQ09-F1
#
_entry.id   AF-A0A6J1FQ09-F1
#
_cell.length_a   1.000
_cell.length_b   1.000
_cell.length_c   1.000
_cell.angle_alpha   90.00
_cell.angle_beta   90.00
_cell.angle_gamma   90.00
#
_symmetry.space_group_name_H-M   'P 1'
#
loop_
_entity.id
_entity.type
_entity.pdbx_description
1 polymer ?
#
loop_
_entity_poly.entity_id
_entity_poly.type
_entity_poly.pdbx_seq_one_letter_code
_entity_poly.pdbx_strand_id
1 'polypeptide(L)'
;MLSLLHHPNLVNLIGYCADGDQRILVYEYMAHGSLEDHLLDLAPDKTPLDWKTRMKIAEGAAKGLEYLHETANPPVIYRDFKASNILLDDEFNPKLSDFGLAKLGPTGDKSHVSTRVMGTYGYCAPEYALTGQLTTKSDVYSFGVVFLEIITGRRVIDNARPTAEQNLITWAQPLFKDRRKFTLMADPKLEGNYPVKALYQALAVAAMCLQEEAGTRPLISDVVTAIEFLAADKDTDADVDDEEPGLISGAGLGSDSPDRSSSNGDKNVDVEGE
;
A
#
# COMPACT_ATOMS: atom_id res chain seq x y z
N MET A 1 18.82 16.22 15.00
CA MET A 1 18.03 15.16 14.36
C MET A 1 18.35 15.10 12.88
N LEU A 2 17.99 16.13 12.10
CA LEU A 2 18.26 16.17 10.65
C LEU A 2 19.73 15.94 10.26
N SER A 3 20.69 16.51 11.00
CA SER A 3 22.13 16.33 10.74
C SER A 3 22.69 14.94 11.10
N LEU A 4 21.87 14.04 11.64
CA LEU A 4 22.27 12.68 12.04
C LEU A 4 21.65 11.62 11.12
N LEU A 5 20.72 12.02 10.25
CA LEU A 5 20.03 11.13 9.34
C LEU A 5 20.67 11.28 7.97
N HIS A 6 21.36 10.22 7.51
CA HIS A 6 22.03 10.18 6.22
C HIS A 6 21.66 8.89 5.52
N HIS A 7 20.91 9.03 4.43
CA HIS A 7 20.46 7.91 3.61
C HIS A 7 20.15 8.40 2.20
N PRO A 8 20.42 7.61 1.13
CA PRO A 8 20.16 8.02 -0.25
C PRO A 8 18.72 8.45 -0.54
N ASN A 9 17.75 7.90 0.18
CA ASN A 9 16.32 8.23 0.04
C ASN A 9 15.80 9.24 1.08
N LEU A 10 16.67 10.00 1.73
CA LEU A 10 16.28 11.15 2.56
C LEU A 10 16.96 12.41 2.00
N VAL A 11 16.24 13.53 1.97
CA VAL A 11 16.80 14.79 1.49
C VAL A 11 17.89 15.27 2.45
N ASN A 12 19.07 15.54 1.90
CA ASN A 12 20.22 15.98 2.67
C ASN A 12 20.10 17.45 3.08
N LEU A 13 20.19 17.72 4.38
CA LEU A 13 20.32 19.08 4.91
C LEU A 13 21.78 19.55 4.74
N ILE A 14 21.99 20.50 3.85
CA ILE A 14 23.32 21.07 3.55
C ILE A 14 23.73 22.08 4.63
N GLY A 15 22.77 22.87 5.13
CA GLY A 15 23.06 23.89 6.13
C GLY A 15 21.82 24.52 6.72
N TYR A 16 22.01 25.42 7.68
CA TYR A 16 20.94 26.18 8.31
C TYR A 16 21.40 27.61 8.65
N CYS A 17 20.46 28.52 8.77
CA CYS A 17 20.66 29.85 9.34
C CYS A 17 19.76 30.04 10.55
N ALA A 18 20.35 30.51 11.64
CA ALA A 18 19.66 30.87 12.87
C ALA A 18 20.19 32.22 13.37
N ASP A 19 19.95 33.27 12.57
CA ASP A 19 20.36 34.64 12.88
C ASP A 19 19.14 35.51 13.25
N GLY A 20 19.15 36.11 14.44
CA GLY A 20 18.01 36.84 15.00
C GLY A 20 16.72 36.01 14.98
N ASP A 21 15.70 36.52 14.28
CA ASP A 21 14.40 35.86 14.08
C ASP A 21 14.34 34.98 12.82
N GLN A 22 15.39 34.96 11.99
CA GLN A 22 15.43 34.15 10.78
C GLN A 22 15.73 32.70 11.11
N ARG A 23 14.93 31.77 10.56
CA ARG A 23 15.15 30.33 10.63
C ARG A 23 15.06 29.78 9.22
N ILE A 24 16.20 29.44 8.64
CA ILE A 24 16.32 28.97 7.26
C ILE A 24 17.00 27.61 7.25
N LEU A 25 16.50 26.69 6.44
CA LEU A 25 17.10 25.39 6.18
C LEU A 25 17.46 25.32 4.70
N VAL A 26 18.67 24.84 4.41
CA VAL A 26 19.20 24.71 3.04
C VAL A 26 19.37 23.24 2.75
N TYR A 27 18.69 22.76 1.71
CA TYR A 27 18.71 21.37 1.28
C TYR A 27 19.36 21.22 -0.09
N GLU A 28 19.68 19.98 -0.46
CA GLU A 28 19.96 19.66 -1.86
C GLU A 28 18.75 19.96 -2.75
N TYR A 29 19.03 20.35 -4.00
CA TYR A 29 18.00 20.67 -4.96
C TYR A 29 17.48 19.41 -5.64
N MET A 30 16.16 19.27 -5.69
CA MET A 30 15.45 18.13 -6.27
C MET A 30 14.81 18.56 -7.58
N ALA A 31 15.46 18.25 -8.70
CA ALA A 31 15.19 18.86 -10.01
C ALA A 31 13.78 18.61 -10.55
N HIS A 32 13.19 17.45 -10.21
CA HIS A 32 11.84 17.10 -10.65
C HIS A 32 10.76 17.46 -9.63
N GLY A 33 11.07 18.18 -8.55
CA GLY A 33 10.05 18.57 -7.57
C GLY A 33 9.52 17.36 -6.81
N SER A 34 8.20 17.31 -6.58
CA SER A 34 7.55 16.28 -5.76
C SER A 34 6.84 15.21 -6.58
N LEU A 35 6.60 14.04 -6.00
CA LEU A 35 5.77 12.99 -6.62
C LEU A 35 4.35 13.50 -6.94
N GLU A 36 3.80 14.40 -6.12
CA GLU A 36 2.49 15.02 -6.37
C GLU A 36 2.45 15.73 -7.73
N ASP A 37 3.52 16.44 -8.11
CA ASP A 37 3.63 17.17 -9.37
C ASP A 37 3.58 16.25 -10.61
N HIS A 38 4.03 15.01 -10.48
CA HIS A 38 4.11 14.04 -11.59
C HIS A 38 2.97 13.03 -11.62
N LEU A 39 2.24 12.90 -10.51
CA LEU A 39 1.19 11.90 -10.36
C LEU A 39 -0.21 12.56 -10.34
N LEU A 40 -0.39 13.59 -9.52
CA LEU A 40 -1.70 14.15 -9.18
C LEU A 40 -1.94 15.52 -9.85
N ASP A 41 -0.90 16.34 -9.99
CA ASP A 41 -0.92 17.67 -10.64
C ASP A 41 -0.20 17.71 -12.00
N LEU A 42 -0.14 16.56 -12.67
CA LEU A 42 0.53 16.44 -13.96
C LEU A 42 -0.05 17.44 -14.98
N ALA A 43 0.80 18.35 -15.44
CA ALA A 43 0.44 19.32 -16.47
C ALA A 43 0.03 18.62 -17.78
N PRO A 44 -0.92 19.17 -18.58
CA PRO A 44 -1.44 18.49 -19.77
C PRO A 44 -0.40 18.14 -20.84
N ASP A 45 0.74 18.84 -20.87
CA ASP A 45 1.84 18.66 -21.82
C ASP A 45 2.92 17.69 -21.32
N LYS A 46 2.79 17.15 -20.09
CA LYS A 46 3.76 16.25 -19.49
C LYS A 46 3.35 14.80 -19.61
N THR A 47 4.35 13.94 -19.85
CA THR A 47 4.16 12.49 -19.88
C THR A 47 3.96 11.95 -18.46
N PRO A 48 2.93 11.12 -18.21
CA PRO A 48 2.76 10.45 -16.92
C PRO A 48 3.92 9.51 -16.61
N LEU A 49 4.20 9.29 -15.32
CA LEU A 49 5.15 8.27 -14.89
C LEU A 49 4.65 6.88 -15.32
N ASP A 50 5.56 6.10 -15.93
CA ASP A 50 5.30 4.70 -16.26
C ASP A 50 5.27 3.81 -15.00
N TRP A 51 4.81 2.57 -15.16
CA TRP A 51 4.70 1.62 -14.06
C TRP A 51 6.04 1.38 -13.35
N LYS A 52 7.11 1.21 -14.11
CA LYS A 52 8.44 0.89 -13.57
C LYS A 52 8.99 2.03 -12.72
N THR A 53 8.86 3.27 -13.19
CA THR A 53 9.27 4.46 -12.45
C THR A 53 8.44 4.65 -11.20
N ARG A 54 7.13 4.38 -11.25
CA ARG A 54 6.26 4.38 -10.07
C ARG A 54 6.71 3.37 -9.01
N MET A 55 7.04 2.14 -9.40
CA MET A 55 7.53 1.11 -8.47
C MET A 55 8.90 1.48 -7.89
N LYS A 56 9.82 2.02 -8.71
CA LYS A 56 11.11 2.56 -8.25
C LYS A 56 10.94 3.65 -7.18
N ILE A 57 9.99 4.57 -7.39
CA ILE A 57 9.69 5.64 -6.44
C ILE A 57 9.10 5.07 -5.14
N ALA A 58 8.15 4.14 -5.23
CA ALA A 58 7.57 3.48 -4.05
C ALA A 58 8.63 2.74 -3.24
N GLU A 59 9.52 1.99 -3.92
CA GLU A 59 10.63 1.25 -3.30
C GLU A 59 11.57 2.19 -2.55
N GLY A 60 12.08 3.23 -3.20
CA GLY A 60 13.02 4.15 -2.56
C GLY A 60 12.38 4.94 -1.42
N ALA A 61 11.11 5.34 -1.55
CA ALA A 61 10.39 5.99 -0.46
C ALA A 61 10.20 5.05 0.75
N ALA A 62 9.91 3.76 0.51
CA ALA A 62 9.84 2.74 1.54
C ALA A 62 11.20 2.52 2.22
N LYS A 63 12.31 2.47 1.46
CA LYS A 63 13.68 2.39 2.01
C LYS A 63 14.05 3.58 2.88
N GLY A 64 13.63 4.79 2.48
CA GLY A 64 13.77 5.98 3.32
C GLY A 64 13.05 5.80 4.66
N LEU A 65 11.84 5.25 4.64
CA LEU A 65 11.05 5.02 5.86
C LEU A 65 11.62 3.88 6.72
N GLU A 66 12.10 2.80 6.11
CA GLU A 66 12.80 1.70 6.75
C GLU A 66 14.04 2.19 7.50
N TYR A 67 14.87 3.02 6.86
CA TYR A 67 16.03 3.62 7.52
C TYR A 67 15.62 4.39 8.80
N LEU A 68 14.55 5.18 8.73
CA LEU A 68 14.06 5.95 9.88
C LEU A 68 13.57 5.06 11.02
N HIS A 69 12.88 3.96 10.70
CA HIS A 69 12.27 3.08 11.70
C HIS A 69 13.24 2.08 12.31
N GLU A 70 14.13 1.53 11.51
CA GLU A 70 14.89 0.32 11.86
C GLU A 70 16.40 0.57 11.96
N THR A 71 16.94 1.57 11.24
CA THR A 71 18.37 1.89 11.26
C THR A 71 18.70 3.08 12.16
N ALA A 72 17.87 4.12 12.18
CA ALA A 72 18.07 5.28 13.04
C ALA A 72 17.94 4.90 14.52
N ASN A 73 18.84 5.42 15.36
CA ASN A 73 18.83 5.15 16.79
C ASN A 73 18.86 6.47 17.61
N PRO A 74 17.81 6.78 18.37
CA PRO A 74 16.55 6.05 18.47
C PRO A 74 15.75 6.10 17.14
N PRO A 75 14.78 5.18 16.93
CA PRO A 75 13.90 5.20 15.77
C PRO A 75 13.26 6.57 15.57
N VAL A 76 12.94 6.94 14.34
CA VAL A 76 12.29 8.20 13.98
C VAL A 76 10.96 7.90 13.29
N ILE A 77 9.87 8.40 13.86
CA ILE A 77 8.54 8.35 13.25
C ILE A 77 8.38 9.63 12.43
N TYR A 78 8.18 9.47 11.12
CA TYR A 78 8.17 10.54 10.13
C TYR A 78 6.89 11.38 10.19
N ARG A 79 5.73 10.74 10.39
CA ARG A 79 4.42 11.31 10.71
C ARG A 79 3.71 12.09 9.60
N ASP A 80 4.41 12.58 8.58
CA ASP A 80 3.82 13.31 7.46
C ASP A 80 4.18 12.66 6.11
N PHE A 81 4.02 11.34 6.03
CA PHE A 81 4.22 10.58 4.79
C PHE A 81 3.08 10.87 3.80
N LYS A 82 3.40 11.61 2.73
CA LYS A 82 2.47 12.03 1.66
C LYS A 82 3.21 12.29 0.36
N ALA A 83 2.50 12.28 -0.78
CA ALA A 83 3.11 12.43 -2.10
C ALA A 83 3.93 13.73 -2.27
N SER A 84 3.46 14.87 -1.73
CA SER A 84 4.20 16.15 -1.82
C SER A 84 5.50 16.19 -1.02
N ASN A 85 5.69 15.28 -0.06
CA ASN A 85 6.92 15.21 0.72
C ASN A 85 7.94 14.21 0.13
N ILE A 86 7.60 13.51 -0.95
CA ILE A 86 8.53 12.65 -1.70
C ILE A 86 9.06 13.46 -2.87
N LEU A 87 10.31 13.92 -2.76
CA LEU A 87 10.97 14.71 -3.81
C LEU A 87 11.78 13.82 -4.76
N LEU A 88 11.95 14.27 -6.00
CA LEU A 88 12.54 13.50 -7.09
C LEU A 88 13.77 14.21 -7.65
N ASP A 89 14.91 13.51 -7.71
CA ASP A 89 16.13 14.03 -8.34
C ASP A 89 16.09 13.87 -9.87
N ASP A 90 17.16 14.25 -10.58
CA ASP A 90 17.25 14.23 -12.04
C ASP A 90 16.95 12.84 -12.66
N GLU A 91 17.23 11.75 -11.95
CA GLU A 91 16.97 10.37 -12.38
C GLU A 91 15.70 9.77 -11.77
N PHE A 92 14.80 10.60 -11.23
CA PHE A 92 13.57 10.17 -10.55
C PHE A 92 13.84 9.23 -9.35
N ASN A 93 15.00 9.35 -8.69
CA ASN A 93 15.19 8.70 -7.40
C ASN A 93 14.44 9.48 -6.32
N PRO A 94 13.66 8.80 -5.46
CA PRO A 94 12.86 9.45 -4.44
C PRO A 94 13.68 9.78 -3.19
N LYS A 95 13.40 10.94 -2.58
CA LYS A 95 13.90 11.33 -1.28
C LYS A 95 12.80 11.89 -0.40
N LEU A 96 12.66 11.38 0.82
CA LEU A 96 11.74 11.94 1.82
C LEU A 96 12.26 13.29 2.30
N SER A 97 11.40 14.30 2.27
CA SER A 97 11.69 15.68 2.67
C SER A 97 10.94 16.08 3.94
N ASP A 98 10.83 17.37 4.28
CA ASP A 98 10.02 17.91 5.38
C ASP A 98 9.87 17.04 6.67
N PHE A 99 10.92 17.01 7.48
CA PHE A 99 10.90 16.33 8.79
C PHE A 99 10.37 17.23 9.92
N GLY A 100 9.65 18.30 9.61
CA GLY A 100 9.18 19.28 10.60
C GLY A 100 8.25 18.67 11.66
N LEU A 101 7.54 17.60 11.31
CA LEU A 101 6.63 16.88 12.20
C LEU A 101 7.22 15.60 12.82
N ALA A 102 8.42 15.20 12.38
CA ALA A 102 9.04 13.95 12.80
C ALA A 102 9.30 13.92 14.31
N LYS A 103 9.21 12.72 14.89
CA LYS A 103 9.38 12.46 16.32
C LYS A 103 10.32 11.30 16.53
N LEU A 104 11.13 11.38 17.58
CA LEU A 104 11.82 10.19 18.07
C LEU A 104 10.76 9.20 18.55
N GLY A 105 10.90 7.96 18.09
CA GLY A 105 10.08 6.84 18.48
C GLY A 105 10.23 6.50 19.97
N PRO A 106 9.39 5.59 20.47
CA PRO A 106 9.45 5.21 21.86
C PRO A 106 10.77 4.50 22.19
N THR A 107 11.32 4.79 23.38
CA THR A 107 12.54 4.17 23.92
C THR A 107 12.25 3.45 25.23
N GLY A 108 12.96 2.35 25.51
CA GLY A 108 12.73 1.53 26.70
C GLY A 108 11.40 0.78 26.62
N ASP A 109 10.63 0.78 27.71
CA ASP A 109 9.39 0.00 27.83
C ASP A 109 8.16 0.66 27.19
N LYS A 110 8.33 1.78 26.49
CA LYS A 110 7.21 2.48 25.84
C LYS A 110 6.86 1.79 24.52
N SER A 111 5.56 1.61 24.26
CA SER A 111 5.07 1.07 22.99
C SER A 111 4.73 2.16 21.95
N HIS A 112 4.55 3.41 22.38
CA HIS A 112 4.10 4.51 21.52
C HIS A 112 4.58 5.88 22.02
N VAL A 113 4.42 6.90 21.17
CA VAL A 113 4.62 8.31 21.51
C VAL A 113 3.25 8.98 21.63
N SER A 114 2.84 9.34 22.84
CA SER A 114 1.61 10.13 23.03
C SER A 114 1.87 11.59 22.63
N THR A 115 1.15 12.08 21.62
CA THR A 115 1.33 13.45 21.12
C THR A 115 0.03 14.00 20.56
N ARG A 116 -0.07 15.33 20.41
CA ARG A 116 -1.21 15.95 19.70
C ARG A 116 -1.33 15.32 18.31
N VAL A 117 -2.53 15.06 17.82
CA VAL A 117 -2.71 14.61 16.43
C VAL A 117 -2.27 15.72 15.48
N MET A 118 -1.25 15.45 14.67
CA MET A 118 -0.77 16.31 13.58
C MET A 118 -0.35 15.42 12.41
N GLY A 119 -0.42 15.97 11.20
CA GLY A 119 -0.20 15.28 9.94
C GLY A 119 -1.21 15.78 8.92
N THR A 120 -1.09 15.31 7.69
CA THR A 120 -1.99 15.70 6.61
C THR A 120 -3.27 14.86 6.63
N TYR A 121 -4.43 15.51 6.51
CA TYR A 121 -5.74 14.83 6.51
C TYR A 121 -5.84 13.82 5.34
N GLY A 122 -6.40 12.64 5.61
CA GLY A 122 -6.48 11.53 4.65
C GLY A 122 -5.34 10.50 4.80
N TYR A 123 -4.16 10.91 5.27
CA TYR A 123 -3.01 10.02 5.43
C TYR A 123 -2.91 9.39 6.83
N CYS A 124 -3.51 10.03 7.84
CA CYS A 124 -3.41 9.59 9.23
C CYS A 124 -4.03 8.20 9.46
N ALA A 125 -3.28 7.34 10.15
CA ALA A 125 -3.77 6.06 10.64
C ALA A 125 -4.95 6.23 11.62
N PRO A 126 -5.95 5.33 11.58
CA PRO A 126 -7.18 5.46 12.36
C PRO A 126 -6.94 5.48 13.87
N GLU A 127 -6.06 4.62 14.39
CA GLU A 127 -5.71 4.56 15.80
C GLU A 127 -5.01 5.84 16.27
N TYR A 128 -4.16 6.42 15.42
CA TYR A 128 -3.46 7.66 15.74
C TYR A 128 -4.44 8.84 15.77
N ALA A 129 -5.35 8.91 14.79
CA ALA A 129 -6.38 9.94 14.72
C ALA A 129 -7.32 9.89 15.94
N LEU A 130 -7.65 8.69 16.43
CA LEU A 130 -8.56 8.48 17.55
C LEU A 130 -7.89 8.71 18.91
N THR A 131 -6.66 8.22 19.09
CA THR A 131 -6.04 8.12 20.43
C THR A 131 -4.86 9.06 20.64
N GLY A 132 -4.28 9.61 19.56
CA GLY A 132 -3.03 10.37 19.62
C GLY A 132 -1.79 9.52 19.90
N GLN A 133 -1.91 8.19 19.90
CA GLN A 133 -0.78 7.26 20.05
C GLN A 133 -0.07 7.10 18.71
N LEU A 134 1.11 7.70 18.60
CA LEU A 134 1.92 7.66 17.39
C LEU A 134 2.92 6.50 17.46
N THR A 135 2.98 5.70 16.38
CA THR A 135 3.90 4.56 16.25
C THR A 135 4.51 4.50 14.85
N THR A 136 5.53 3.67 14.65
CA THR A 136 6.05 3.36 13.30
C THR A 136 4.98 2.74 12.41
N LYS A 137 4.02 1.98 12.97
CA LYS A 137 2.87 1.43 12.22
C LYS A 137 1.90 2.50 11.72
N SER A 138 1.91 3.69 12.33
CA SER A 138 1.14 4.83 11.81
C SER A 138 1.75 5.35 10.51
N ASP A 139 3.08 5.37 10.39
CA ASP A 139 3.75 5.69 9.12
C ASP A 139 3.54 4.62 8.05
N VAL A 140 3.51 3.32 8.43
CA VAL A 140 3.21 2.22 7.49
C VAL A 140 1.82 2.38 6.86
N TYR A 141 0.84 2.84 7.64
CA TYR A 141 -0.48 3.16 7.10
C TYR A 141 -0.41 4.32 6.10
N SER A 142 0.26 5.43 6.47
CA SER A 142 0.44 6.58 5.58
C SER A 142 1.19 6.21 4.29
N PHE A 143 2.17 5.31 4.37
CA PHE A 143 2.82 4.71 3.21
C PHE A 143 1.80 3.96 2.34
N GLY A 144 0.94 3.12 2.93
CA GLY A 144 -0.12 2.41 2.21
C GLY A 144 -1.06 3.34 1.46
N VAL A 145 -1.38 4.50 2.03
CA VAL A 145 -2.16 5.55 1.35
C VAL A 145 -1.43 6.06 0.12
N VAL A 146 -0.17 6.51 0.27
CA VAL A 146 0.64 7.02 -0.86
C VAL A 146 0.89 5.95 -1.91
N PHE A 147 1.13 4.70 -1.51
CA PHE A 147 1.33 3.61 -2.46
C PHE A 147 0.07 3.34 -3.29
N LEU A 148 -1.11 3.48 -2.68
CA LEU A 148 -2.37 3.43 -3.39
C LEU A 148 -2.55 4.63 -4.34
N GLU A 149 -2.12 5.83 -3.96
CA GLU A 149 -2.09 7.00 -4.88
C GLU A 149 -1.19 6.68 -6.08
N ILE A 150 0.01 6.12 -5.87
CA ILE A 150 0.95 5.72 -6.93
C ILE A 150 0.30 4.75 -7.93
N ILE A 151 -0.41 3.74 -7.43
CA ILE A 151 -1.07 2.73 -8.26
C ILE A 151 -2.26 3.32 -9.04
N THR A 152 -3.06 4.16 -8.37
CA THR A 152 -4.38 4.60 -8.88
C THR A 152 -4.36 5.93 -9.61
N GLY A 153 -3.31 6.75 -9.41
CA GLY A 153 -3.27 8.14 -9.89
C GLY A 153 -4.36 9.04 -9.28
N ARG A 154 -4.98 8.61 -8.16
CA ARG A 154 -6.04 9.34 -7.48
C ARG A 154 -5.51 10.02 -6.23
N ARG A 155 -5.99 11.24 -5.96
CA ARG A 155 -5.73 11.95 -4.70
C ARG A 155 -6.44 11.25 -3.55
N VAL A 156 -5.80 11.23 -2.37
CA VAL A 156 -6.43 10.71 -1.16
C VAL A 156 -7.78 11.37 -0.84
N ILE A 157 -7.88 12.69 -1.04
CA ILE A 157 -9.09 13.49 -0.88
C ILE A 157 -9.31 14.32 -2.16
N ASP A 158 -10.40 14.06 -2.87
CA ASP A 158 -10.74 14.72 -4.13
C ASP A 158 -12.20 15.22 -4.10
N ASN A 159 -12.39 16.49 -3.76
CA ASN A 159 -13.72 17.09 -3.66
C ASN A 159 -14.41 17.27 -5.02
N ALA A 160 -13.69 17.14 -6.14
CA ALA A 160 -14.28 17.22 -7.47
C ALA A 160 -14.98 15.92 -7.88
N ARG A 161 -14.74 14.81 -7.16
CA ARG A 161 -15.39 13.52 -7.38
C ARG A 161 -16.77 13.43 -6.70
N PRO A 162 -17.63 12.49 -7.14
CA PRO A 162 -18.87 12.16 -6.42
C PRO A 162 -18.58 11.82 -4.96
N THR A 163 -19.48 12.15 -4.04
CA THR A 163 -19.29 12.01 -2.58
C THR A 163 -18.77 10.64 -2.15
N ALA A 164 -19.25 9.55 -2.78
CA ALA A 164 -18.81 8.18 -2.48
C ALA A 164 -17.36 7.88 -2.89
N GLU A 165 -16.76 8.70 -3.76
CA GLU A 165 -15.40 8.55 -4.29
C GLU A 165 -14.44 9.66 -3.84
N GLN A 166 -14.89 10.59 -2.99
CA GLN A 166 -14.05 11.71 -2.55
C GLN A 166 -12.88 11.24 -1.67
N ASN A 167 -13.05 10.14 -0.92
CA ASN A 167 -11.97 9.54 -0.13
C ASN A 167 -11.46 8.27 -0.82
N LEU A 168 -10.17 8.26 -1.16
CA LEU A 168 -9.52 7.16 -1.86
C LEU A 168 -9.66 5.83 -1.12
N ILE A 169 -9.49 5.83 0.20
CA ILE A 169 -9.52 4.62 1.03
C ILE A 169 -10.94 4.04 1.06
N THR A 170 -11.95 4.89 1.29
CA THR A 170 -13.35 4.49 1.26
C THR A 170 -13.76 3.91 -0.10
N TRP A 171 -13.28 4.51 -1.20
CA TRP A 171 -13.53 4.02 -2.55
C TRP A 171 -12.84 2.68 -2.84
N ALA A 172 -11.61 2.50 -2.38
CA ALA A 172 -10.81 1.29 -2.62
C ALA A 172 -11.24 0.08 -1.77
N GLN A 173 -11.76 0.32 -0.56
CA GLN A 173 -12.13 -0.73 0.40
C GLN A 173 -13.05 -1.84 -0.18
N PRO A 174 -14.14 -1.55 -0.92
CA PRO A 174 -14.94 -2.61 -1.54
C PRO A 174 -14.23 -3.32 -2.71
N LEU A 175 -13.25 -2.68 -3.35
CA LEU A 175 -12.50 -3.24 -4.48
C LEU A 175 -11.44 -4.24 -4.01
N PHE A 176 -10.82 -4.01 -2.85
CA PHE A 176 -9.90 -4.97 -2.23
C PHE A 176 -10.52 -6.33 -1.93
N LYS A 177 -11.86 -6.42 -1.81
CA LYS A 177 -12.58 -7.67 -1.52
C LYS A 177 -12.72 -8.59 -2.72
N ASP A 178 -12.53 -8.10 -3.95
CA ASP A 178 -12.67 -8.89 -5.17
C ASP A 178 -11.48 -8.65 -6.09
N ARG A 179 -10.59 -9.65 -6.17
CA ARG A 179 -9.38 -9.61 -7.01
C ARG A 179 -9.70 -9.32 -8.48
N ARG A 180 -10.89 -9.69 -8.97
CA ARG A 180 -11.32 -9.42 -10.36
C ARG A 180 -11.51 -7.92 -10.64
N LYS A 181 -11.58 -7.08 -9.59
CA LYS A 181 -11.74 -5.63 -9.69
C LYS A 181 -10.44 -4.86 -9.59
N PHE A 182 -9.30 -5.55 -9.39
CA PHE A 182 -8.02 -4.88 -9.18
C PHE A 182 -7.58 -4.03 -10.38
N THR A 183 -7.89 -4.47 -11.59
CA THR A 183 -7.63 -3.68 -12.81
C THR A 183 -8.42 -2.38 -12.87
N LEU A 184 -9.58 -2.28 -12.17
CA LEU A 184 -10.33 -1.03 -12.06
C LEU A 184 -9.63 0.01 -11.18
N MET A 185 -8.62 -0.41 -10.42
CA MET A 185 -7.83 0.44 -9.54
C MET A 185 -6.55 0.96 -10.18
N ALA A 186 -6.14 0.43 -11.33
CA ALA A 186 -4.97 0.95 -12.03
C ALA A 186 -5.25 2.35 -12.57
N ASP A 187 -4.24 3.22 -12.51
CA ASP A 187 -4.31 4.55 -13.11
C ASP A 187 -4.62 4.45 -14.61
N PRO A 188 -5.72 5.07 -15.11
CA PRO A 188 -6.05 5.11 -16.53
C PRO A 188 -4.92 5.67 -17.40
N LYS A 189 -4.07 6.55 -16.88
CA LYS A 189 -2.91 7.13 -17.58
C LYS A 189 -1.80 6.11 -17.87
N LEU A 190 -1.83 4.93 -17.25
CA LEU A 190 -0.92 3.85 -17.60
C LEU A 190 -1.36 3.13 -18.88
N GLU A 191 -2.61 3.30 -19.33
CA GLU A 191 -3.14 2.73 -20.57
C GLU A 191 -2.97 1.20 -20.68
N GLY A 192 -2.97 0.50 -19.55
CA GLY A 192 -2.75 -0.95 -19.48
C GLY A 192 -1.28 -1.38 -19.54
N ASN A 193 -0.33 -0.43 -19.60
CA ASN A 193 1.11 -0.70 -19.63
C ASN A 193 1.66 -0.98 -18.21
N TYR A 194 1.24 -2.11 -17.65
CA TYR A 194 1.74 -2.64 -16.37
C TYR A 194 1.58 -4.18 -16.34
N PRO A 195 2.46 -4.91 -15.64
CA PRO A 195 2.27 -6.35 -15.45
C PRO A 195 1.09 -6.61 -14.52
N VAL A 196 0.08 -7.35 -14.96
CA VAL A 196 -1.14 -7.63 -14.17
C VAL A 196 -0.81 -8.30 -12.84
N LYS A 197 0.13 -9.26 -12.85
CA LYS A 197 0.61 -9.93 -11.63
C LYS A 197 1.24 -8.94 -10.65
N ALA A 198 2.05 -8.00 -11.15
CA ALA A 198 2.68 -6.97 -10.33
C ALA A 198 1.63 -6.02 -9.73
N LEU A 199 0.61 -5.61 -10.51
CA LEU A 199 -0.52 -4.83 -10.00
C LEU A 199 -1.23 -5.55 -8.85
N TYR A 200 -1.47 -6.86 -8.98
CA TYR A 200 -2.17 -7.62 -7.95
C TYR A 200 -1.37 -7.72 -6.65
N GLN A 201 -0.07 -7.90 -6.76
CA GLN A 201 0.83 -7.91 -5.61
C GLN A 201 0.96 -6.53 -4.98
N ALA A 202 1.07 -5.46 -5.79
CA ALA A 202 1.12 -4.08 -5.31
C ALA A 202 -0.15 -3.71 -4.50
N LEU A 203 -1.33 -4.04 -5.02
CA LEU A 203 -2.59 -3.82 -4.31
C LEU A 203 -2.72 -4.67 -3.05
N ALA A 204 -2.19 -5.90 -3.04
CA ALA A 204 -2.14 -6.71 -1.83
C ALA A 204 -1.25 -6.08 -0.75
N VAL A 205 -0.08 -5.57 -1.12
CA VAL A 205 0.81 -4.83 -0.20
C VAL A 205 0.12 -3.58 0.33
N ALA A 206 -0.51 -2.77 -0.53
CA ALA A 206 -1.27 -1.60 -0.09
C ALA A 206 -2.39 -1.99 0.91
N ALA A 207 -3.14 -3.05 0.64
CA ALA A 207 -4.20 -3.54 1.53
C ALA A 207 -3.67 -4.02 2.90
N MET A 208 -2.46 -4.61 2.95
CA MET A 208 -1.80 -5.00 4.20
C MET A 208 -1.34 -3.78 5.01
N CYS A 209 -0.81 -2.75 4.35
CA CYS A 209 -0.45 -1.49 5.00
C CYS A 209 -1.68 -0.73 5.54
N LEU A 210 -2.81 -0.81 4.85
CA LEU A 210 -4.06 -0.10 5.17
C LEU A 210 -4.97 -0.84 6.17
N GLN A 211 -4.49 -1.87 6.86
CA GLN A 211 -5.27 -2.55 7.89
C GLN A 211 -5.66 -1.59 9.02
N GLU A 212 -6.89 -1.73 9.51
CA GLU A 212 -7.42 -0.90 10.59
C GLU A 212 -6.63 -1.09 11.88
N GLU A 213 -6.34 -2.35 12.23
CA GLU A 213 -5.54 -2.70 13.40
C GLU A 213 -4.04 -2.51 13.13
N ALA A 214 -3.36 -1.66 13.91
CA ALA A 214 -1.94 -1.36 13.70
C ALA A 214 -1.03 -2.58 13.85
N GLY A 215 -1.43 -3.54 14.69
CA GLY A 215 -0.70 -4.78 14.93
C GLY A 215 -0.62 -5.70 13.71
N THR A 216 -1.61 -5.65 12.81
CA THR A 216 -1.67 -6.54 11.62
C THR A 216 -0.97 -5.94 10.41
N ARG A 217 -0.62 -4.64 10.44
CA ARG A 217 0.21 -4.02 9.40
C ARG A 217 1.62 -4.63 9.41
N PRO A 218 2.24 -4.84 8.24
CA PRO A 218 3.58 -5.42 8.14
C PRO A 218 4.64 -4.50 8.75
N LEU A 219 5.87 -5.02 8.92
CA LEU A 219 7.03 -4.17 9.11
C LEU A 219 7.36 -3.45 7.81
N ILE A 220 8.00 -2.29 7.90
CA ILE A 220 8.36 -1.53 6.71
C ILE A 220 9.43 -2.26 5.88
N SER A 221 10.33 -3.00 6.52
CA SER A 221 11.29 -3.91 5.85
C SER A 221 10.63 -5.03 5.03
N ASP A 222 9.53 -5.60 5.52
CA ASP A 222 8.73 -6.58 4.76
C ASP A 222 8.11 -5.92 3.51
N VAL A 223 7.65 -4.67 3.65
CA VAL A 223 7.08 -3.89 2.54
C VAL A 223 8.15 -3.56 1.50
N VAL A 224 9.34 -3.13 1.94
CA VAL A 224 10.49 -2.90 1.04
C VAL A 224 10.80 -4.16 0.25
N THR A 225 10.96 -5.30 0.92
CA THR A 225 11.24 -6.60 0.28
C THR A 225 10.18 -6.97 -0.75
N ALA A 226 8.90 -6.76 -0.42
CA ALA A 226 7.79 -7.03 -1.33
C ALA A 226 7.83 -6.14 -2.58
N ILE A 227 8.11 -4.83 -2.42
CA ILE A 227 8.14 -3.88 -3.54
C ILE A 227 9.40 -4.03 -4.38
N GLU A 228 10.55 -4.36 -3.79
CA GLU A 228 11.77 -4.70 -4.54
C GLU A 228 11.51 -5.85 -5.53
N PHE A 229 10.72 -6.85 -5.12
CA PHE A 229 10.30 -7.92 -6.03
C PHE A 229 9.41 -7.43 -7.19
N LEU A 230 8.63 -6.36 -6.98
CA LEU A 230 7.78 -5.74 -8.01
C LEU A 230 8.57 -4.82 -8.95
N ALA A 231 9.62 -4.17 -8.44
CA ALA A 231 10.49 -3.27 -9.19
C ALA A 231 11.55 -4.03 -9.99
N ALA A 232 11.95 -5.22 -9.53
CA ALA A 232 12.79 -6.13 -10.28
C ALA A 232 11.98 -6.74 -11.43
N ASP A 233 12.13 -6.19 -12.64
CA ASP A 233 11.72 -6.81 -13.91
C ASP A 233 12.27 -8.24 -13.97
N LYS A 234 11.50 -9.21 -13.48
CA LYS A 234 11.67 -10.59 -13.88
C LYS A 234 10.63 -10.82 -14.94
N ASP A 235 11.08 -10.75 -16.19
CA ASP A 235 10.45 -11.34 -17.38
C ASP A 235 10.24 -12.84 -17.14
N THR A 236 9.29 -13.17 -16.28
CA THR A 236 8.74 -14.51 -16.15
C THR A 236 7.26 -14.39 -16.45
N ASP A 237 6.96 -14.16 -17.73
CA ASP A 237 5.83 -14.82 -18.38
C ASP A 237 6.04 -16.33 -18.22
N ALA A 238 5.69 -16.84 -17.05
CA ALA A 238 5.36 -18.23 -16.88
C ALA A 238 3.84 -18.24 -16.72
N ASP A 239 3.17 -18.60 -17.81
CA ASP A 239 1.77 -18.96 -17.85
C ASP A 239 1.45 -19.84 -16.63
N VAL A 240 0.64 -19.30 -15.73
CA VAL A 240 -0.04 -20.13 -14.73
C VAL A 240 -1.42 -20.32 -15.31
N ASP A 241 -1.61 -21.48 -15.94
CA ASP A 241 -2.91 -21.98 -16.32
C ASP A 241 -3.83 -21.95 -15.08
N ASP A 242 -4.85 -21.10 -15.12
CA ASP A 242 -6.00 -21.20 -14.23
C ASP A 242 -6.75 -22.50 -14.58
N GLU A 243 -6.39 -23.62 -13.97
CA GLU A 243 -7.27 -24.79 -13.97
C GLU A 243 -8.52 -24.47 -13.12
N GLU A 244 -9.64 -24.18 -13.81
CA GLU A 244 -10.96 -24.25 -13.20
C GLU A 244 -11.24 -25.70 -12.74
N PRO A 245 -11.81 -25.91 -11.53
CA PRO A 245 -12.26 -27.22 -11.13
C PRO A 245 -13.50 -27.61 -11.95
N GLY A 246 -13.28 -28.52 -12.91
CA GLY A 246 -14.29 -29.03 -13.82
C GLY A 246 -15.50 -29.65 -13.09
N LEU A 247 -16.68 -29.18 -13.48
CA LEU A 247 -17.96 -29.82 -13.20
C LEU A 247 -17.99 -31.24 -13.79
N ILE A 248 -18.06 -32.26 -12.92
CA ILE A 248 -18.31 -33.64 -13.35
C ILE A 248 -19.79 -33.76 -13.73
N SER A 249 -20.06 -33.94 -15.01
CA SER A 249 -21.34 -34.44 -15.52
C SER A 249 -21.14 -35.72 -16.33
N GLY A 250 -21.84 -36.79 -15.93
CA GLY A 250 -22.49 -37.72 -16.87
C GLY A 250 -21.75 -38.96 -17.39
N ALA A 251 -22.08 -40.12 -16.78
CA ALA A 251 -22.64 -41.35 -17.38
C ALA A 251 -21.89 -42.19 -18.48
N GLY A 252 -21.95 -43.53 -18.29
CA GLY A 252 -21.84 -44.58 -19.32
C GLY A 252 -21.17 -45.88 -18.80
N LEU A 253 -21.92 -46.89 -18.31
CA LEU A 253 -22.49 -48.07 -18.99
C LEU A 253 -21.52 -49.28 -19.21
N GLY A 254 -21.98 -50.47 -18.79
CA GLY A 254 -21.43 -51.81 -19.10
C GLY A 254 -21.62 -52.80 -17.93
N SER A 255 -22.81 -53.37 -17.75
CA SER A 255 -23.24 -54.71 -18.20
C SER A 255 -22.58 -55.90 -17.48
N ASP A 256 -23.32 -56.56 -16.58
CA ASP A 256 -23.51 -58.02 -16.63
C ASP A 256 -24.68 -58.45 -15.70
N SER A 257 -25.44 -59.44 -16.17
CA SER A 257 -26.58 -60.12 -15.53
C SER A 257 -26.22 -61.60 -15.33
N PRO A 258 -27.10 -62.49 -14.83
CA PRO A 258 -28.11 -62.40 -13.76
C PRO A 258 -27.96 -63.56 -12.73
N ASP A 259 -28.68 -63.55 -11.60
CA ASP A 259 -29.50 -64.72 -11.24
C ASP A 259 -30.52 -64.52 -10.09
N ARG A 260 -31.50 -65.42 -10.12
CA ARG A 260 -32.82 -65.52 -9.46
C ARG A 260 -32.84 -65.54 -7.92
N SER A 261 -33.92 -64.99 -7.32
CA SER A 261 -35.09 -65.76 -6.81
C SER A 261 -35.80 -65.10 -5.60
N SER A 262 -37.15 -65.01 -5.71
CA SER A 262 -38.21 -65.17 -4.68
C SER A 262 -38.01 -64.71 -3.22
N SER A 263 -38.92 -63.88 -2.70
CA SER A 263 -40.16 -64.30 -2.00
C SER A 263 -40.85 -63.16 -1.21
N ASN A 264 -42.17 -63.29 -1.10
CA ASN A 264 -43.18 -62.43 -0.48
C ASN A 264 -43.06 -62.19 1.05
N GLY A 265 -43.76 -61.13 1.50
CA GLY A 265 -44.45 -61.02 2.80
C GLY A 265 -43.81 -60.01 3.75
N ASP A 266 -44.50 -59.28 4.62
CA ASP A 266 -45.93 -59.06 4.88
C ASP A 266 -45.99 -57.84 5.85
N LYS A 267 -46.97 -56.96 5.67
CA LYS A 267 -47.76 -56.17 6.66
C LYS A 267 -47.18 -55.32 7.82
N ASN A 268 -48.03 -54.31 8.09
CA ASN A 268 -48.30 -53.50 9.31
C ASN A 268 -47.46 -52.23 9.49
N VAL A 269 -47.97 -50.98 9.49
CA VAL A 269 -49.21 -50.34 10.01
C VAL A 269 -49.16 -50.05 11.52
N ASP A 270 -49.22 -48.74 11.81
CA ASP A 270 -49.50 -47.99 13.06
C ASP A 270 -48.45 -48.09 14.20
N VAL A 271 -48.20 -47.10 15.06
CA VAL A 271 -49.06 -46.10 15.72
C VAL A 271 -48.20 -44.90 16.20
N GLU A 272 -48.78 -43.70 16.16
CA GLU A 272 -48.31 -42.44 16.77
C GLU A 272 -48.26 -42.49 18.31
N GLY A 273 -47.39 -41.70 18.95
CA GLY A 273 -47.49 -41.48 20.39
C GLY A 273 -46.43 -40.53 20.97
N GLU A 274 -46.89 -39.30 21.22
CA GLU A 274 -46.35 -38.21 22.06
C GLU A 274 -45.10 -37.42 21.60
#